data_AF-C7DGL0-F1
#
_entry.id   AF-C7DGL0-F1
#
_cell.length_a   1.000
_cell.length_b   1.000
_cell.length_c   1.000
_cell.angle_alpha   90.00
_cell.angle_beta   90.00
_cell.angle_gamma   90.00
#
_symmetry.space_group_name_H-M   'P 1'
#
loop_
_entity.id
_entity.type
_entity.pdbx_description
1 polymer ?
#
loop_
_entity_poly.entity_id
_entity_poly.type
_entity_poly.pdbx_seq_one_letter_code
_entity_poly.pdbx_strand_id
1 'polypeptide(L)'
;MQIISKIAIATLIIIIIFVVAYLIFVHYSAPKVNEAYAEAVVVKDLKSISPTAVINIVNVSPSSTTNNSWNITVSIVYNPTSPCPSLSIASYNYPKFNLGYVSENNYTRGCKIYGSANSSAYAINSPYVAIVRSYDQNNATIDSYVLRNGFNNTVVHAYFFGTLYQNATLNTTASMSDVWLINYSSTITKDRLYVVSFHNGTIAKTVYANES
;
A
#
# COMPACT_ATOMS: atom_id res chain seq x y z
N MET A 1 -57.75 -42.08 -16.88
CA MET A 1 -57.56 -41.62 -15.48
C MET A 1 -56.11 -41.65 -15.01
N GLN A 2 -55.30 -42.66 -15.35
CA GLN A 2 -53.89 -42.75 -14.92
C GLN A 2 -52.96 -41.66 -15.48
N ILE A 3 -53.19 -41.19 -16.70
CA ILE A 3 -52.35 -40.16 -17.35
C ILE A 3 -52.52 -38.80 -16.66
N ILE A 4 -53.76 -38.42 -16.34
CA ILE A 4 -54.08 -37.14 -15.66
C ILE A 4 -53.46 -37.11 -14.26
N SER A 5 -53.52 -38.22 -13.52
CA SER A 5 -52.90 -38.33 -12.19
C SER A 5 -51.37 -38.20 -12.24
N LYS A 6 -50.71 -38.79 -13.25
CA LYS A 6 -49.25 -38.65 -13.43
C LYS A 6 -48.83 -37.21 -13.78
N ILE A 7 -49.60 -36.53 -14.63
CA ILE A 7 -49.35 -35.13 -15.00
C ILE A 7 -49.54 -34.20 -13.78
N ALA A 8 -50.57 -34.45 -12.96
CA ALA A 8 -50.82 -33.68 -11.75
C ALA A 8 -49.66 -33.81 -10.74
N ILE A 9 -49.15 -35.02 -10.53
CA ILE A 9 -48.00 -35.28 -9.64
C ILE A 9 -46.73 -34.61 -10.17
N ALA A 10 -46.43 -34.73 -11.47
CA ALA A 10 -45.25 -34.09 -12.06
C ALA A 10 -45.30 -32.56 -11.95
N THR A 11 -46.46 -31.96 -12.19
CA THR A 11 -46.66 -30.52 -12.08
C THR A 11 -46.48 -30.03 -10.64
N LEU A 12 -46.99 -30.77 -9.65
CA LEU A 12 -46.81 -30.47 -8.23
C LEU A 12 -45.32 -30.49 -7.84
N ILE A 13 -44.56 -31.48 -8.30
CA ILE A 13 -43.12 -31.59 -8.02
C ILE A 13 -42.36 -30.40 -8.59
N ILE A 14 -42.67 -29.97 -9.83
CA ILE A 14 -42.03 -28.81 -10.45
C ILE A 14 -42.32 -27.54 -9.64
N ILE A 15 -43.57 -27.35 -9.21
CA ILE A 15 -43.95 -26.20 -8.38
C ILE A 15 -43.16 -26.21 -7.06
N ILE A 16 -43.03 -27.37 -6.40
CA ILE A 16 -42.25 -27.49 -5.16
C ILE A 16 -40.79 -27.13 -5.40
N ILE A 17 -40.17 -27.60 -6.49
CA ILE A 17 -38.78 -27.26 -6.83
C ILE A 17 -38.62 -25.75 -7.03
N PHE A 18 -39.54 -25.10 -7.75
CA PHE A 18 -39.52 -23.65 -7.94
C PHE A 18 -39.69 -22.89 -6.63
N VAL A 19 -40.59 -23.32 -5.75
CA VAL A 19 -40.80 -22.69 -4.44
C VAL A 19 -39.56 -22.85 -3.57
N VAL A 20 -38.94 -24.04 -3.52
CA VAL A 20 -37.71 -24.27 -2.74
C VAL A 20 -36.55 -23.44 -3.31
N ALA A 21 -36.36 -23.41 -4.63
CA ALA A 21 -35.32 -22.60 -5.25
C ALA A 21 -35.54 -21.10 -4.98
N TYR A 22 -36.79 -20.62 -5.03
CA TYR A 22 -37.15 -19.25 -4.70
C TYR A 22 -36.89 -18.93 -3.22
N LEU A 23 -37.29 -19.80 -2.29
CA LEU A 23 -37.06 -19.60 -0.86
C LEU A 23 -35.57 -19.61 -0.52
N ILE A 24 -34.78 -20.47 -1.16
CA ILE A 24 -33.32 -20.42 -1.04
C ILE A 24 -32.82 -19.07 -1.55
N PHE A 25 -33.21 -18.62 -2.74
CA PHE A 25 -32.72 -17.37 -3.30
C PHE A 25 -33.09 -16.13 -2.44
N VAL A 26 -34.28 -16.12 -1.84
CA VAL A 26 -34.77 -15.00 -1.01
C VAL A 26 -34.20 -15.02 0.41
N HIS A 27 -33.97 -16.20 1.01
CA HIS A 27 -33.49 -16.31 2.38
C HIS A 27 -31.99 -16.57 2.51
N TYR A 28 -31.29 -16.89 1.42
CA TYR A 28 -29.84 -16.92 1.41
C TYR A 28 -29.28 -15.50 1.34
N SER A 29 -29.42 -14.76 2.44
CA SER A 29 -28.66 -13.54 2.64
C SER A 29 -27.18 -13.91 2.61
N ALA A 30 -26.44 -13.37 1.65
CA ALA A 30 -24.99 -13.55 1.60
C ALA A 30 -24.41 -13.23 2.99
N PRO A 31 -23.51 -14.07 3.53
CA PRO A 31 -22.93 -13.84 4.84
C PRO A 31 -22.33 -12.43 4.87
N LYS A 32 -22.72 -11.64 5.88
CA LYS A 32 -22.17 -10.29 6.06
C LYS A 32 -20.66 -10.42 6.24
N VAL A 33 -19.91 -9.99 5.23
CA VAL A 33 -18.45 -9.95 5.34
C VAL A 33 -18.07 -8.88 6.35
N ASN A 34 -17.42 -9.31 7.42
CA ASN A 34 -16.83 -8.39 8.39
C ASN A 34 -15.50 -7.85 7.86
N GLU A 35 -15.03 -6.77 8.47
CA GLU A 35 -13.80 -6.06 8.08
C GLU A 35 -12.59 -6.99 8.03
N ALA A 36 -12.34 -7.73 9.12
CA ALA A 36 -11.20 -8.64 9.26
C ALA A 36 -11.17 -9.73 8.18
N TYR A 37 -12.33 -10.26 7.78
CA TYR A 37 -12.41 -11.22 6.69
C TYR A 37 -12.06 -10.57 5.35
N ALA A 38 -12.54 -9.35 5.09
CA ALA A 38 -12.23 -8.62 3.86
C ALA A 38 -10.72 -8.34 3.74
N GLU A 39 -10.08 -7.91 4.83
CA GLU A 39 -8.62 -7.72 4.89
C GLU A 39 -7.86 -9.01 4.60
N ALA A 40 -8.21 -10.10 5.30
CA ALA A 40 -7.53 -11.37 5.17
C ALA A 40 -7.60 -11.93 3.74
N VAL A 41 -8.75 -11.78 3.07
CA VAL A 41 -8.89 -12.24 1.69
C VAL A 41 -8.12 -11.36 0.71
N VAL A 42 -8.18 -10.03 0.84
CA VAL A 42 -7.39 -9.13 -0.03
C VAL A 42 -5.90 -9.42 0.11
N VAL A 43 -5.38 -9.58 1.33
CA VAL A 43 -3.97 -9.94 1.55
C VAL A 43 -3.64 -11.30 0.95
N LYS A 44 -4.51 -12.30 1.13
CA LYS A 44 -4.33 -13.65 0.57
C LYS A 44 -4.24 -13.62 -0.96
N ASP A 45 -5.16 -12.94 -1.62
CA ASP A 45 -5.22 -12.86 -3.08
C ASP A 45 -4.00 -12.11 -3.63
N LEU A 46 -3.63 -10.99 -3.00
CA LEU A 46 -2.43 -10.23 -3.37
C LEU A 46 -1.14 -11.04 -3.17
N LYS A 47 -1.04 -11.83 -2.08
CA LYS A 47 0.08 -12.74 -1.85
C LYS A 47 0.12 -13.88 -2.86
N SER A 48 -1.02 -14.34 -3.37
CA SER A 48 -1.07 -15.34 -4.44
C SER A 48 -0.52 -14.78 -5.76
N ILE A 49 -0.74 -13.49 -6.03
CA ILE A 49 -0.24 -12.81 -7.24
C ILE A 49 1.23 -12.41 -7.08
N SER A 50 1.64 -12.00 -5.88
CA SER A 50 2.96 -11.45 -5.60
C SER A 50 3.50 -11.96 -4.25
N PRO A 51 4.02 -13.21 -4.21
CA PRO A 51 4.39 -13.88 -2.97
C PRO A 51 5.51 -13.16 -2.20
N THR A 52 6.41 -12.49 -2.91
CA THR A 52 7.56 -11.78 -2.35
C THR A 52 7.28 -10.33 -1.95
N ALA A 53 6.10 -9.78 -2.28
CA ALA A 53 5.76 -8.40 -1.97
C ALA A 53 5.41 -8.24 -0.48
N VAL A 54 5.79 -7.13 0.14
CA VAL A 54 5.29 -6.74 1.47
C VAL A 54 4.00 -5.95 1.26
N ILE A 55 2.92 -6.38 1.92
CA ILE A 55 1.58 -5.81 1.77
C ILE A 55 1.14 -5.29 3.13
N ASN A 56 0.79 -4.01 3.19
CA ASN A 56 0.29 -3.37 4.40
C ASN A 56 -1.09 -2.76 4.10
N ILE A 57 -2.07 -3.07 4.93
CA ILE A 57 -3.38 -2.39 4.90
C ILE A 57 -3.16 -0.96 5.40
N VAL A 58 -3.56 0.03 4.59
CA VAL A 58 -3.44 1.46 4.92
C VAL A 58 -4.75 1.99 5.48
N ASN A 59 -5.87 1.60 4.87
CA ASN A 59 -7.19 2.02 5.29
C ASN A 59 -8.24 0.99 4.88
N VAL A 60 -9.24 0.80 5.73
CA VAL A 60 -10.40 -0.04 5.45
C VAL A 60 -11.65 0.73 5.82
N SER A 61 -12.64 0.69 4.94
CA SER A 61 -13.90 1.40 5.16
C SER A 61 -15.05 0.68 4.43
N PRO A 62 -16.29 0.78 4.92
CA PRO A 62 -17.44 0.30 4.17
C PRO A 62 -17.53 0.99 2.80
N SER A 63 -17.85 0.22 1.76
CA SER A 63 -18.01 0.77 0.42
C SER A 63 -19.27 1.62 0.33
N SER A 64 -19.14 2.86 -0.14
CA SER A 64 -20.27 3.75 -0.41
C SER A 64 -21.04 3.39 -1.68
N THR A 65 -20.48 2.54 -2.54
CA THR A 65 -21.01 2.23 -3.87
C THR A 65 -21.59 0.82 -3.99
N THR A 66 -21.17 -0.11 -3.12
CA THR A 66 -21.57 -1.52 -3.21
C THR A 66 -21.99 -2.01 -1.82
N ASN A 67 -23.25 -2.44 -1.70
CA ASN A 67 -23.78 -2.97 -0.44
C ASN A 67 -23.00 -4.23 -0.01
N ASN A 68 -22.76 -4.35 1.29
CA ASN A 68 -21.98 -5.45 1.90
C ASN A 68 -20.55 -5.58 1.34
N SER A 69 -19.95 -4.47 0.92
CA SER A 69 -18.58 -4.41 0.44
C SER A 69 -17.74 -3.40 1.22
N TRP A 70 -16.43 -3.52 1.11
CA TRP A 70 -15.40 -2.77 1.82
C TRP A 70 -14.42 -2.20 0.81
N ASN A 71 -14.12 -0.92 0.94
CA ASN A 71 -13.01 -0.27 0.25
C ASN A 71 -11.75 -0.45 1.10
N ILE A 72 -10.81 -1.24 0.58
CA ILE A 72 -9.54 -1.57 1.22
C ILE A 72 -8.41 -0.92 0.41
N THR A 73 -7.70 0.01 1.02
CA THR A 73 -6.49 0.60 0.46
C THR A 73 -5.28 -0.11 1.04
N VAL A 74 -4.40 -0.59 0.17
CA VAL A 74 -3.17 -1.29 0.52
C VAL A 74 -1.96 -0.57 -0.04
N SER A 75 -0.86 -0.66 0.70
CA SER A 75 0.48 -0.35 0.25
C SER A 75 1.17 -1.66 -0.12
N ILE A 76 1.63 -1.77 -1.36
CA ILE A 76 2.27 -2.95 -1.92
C ILE A 76 3.70 -2.57 -2.29
N VAL A 77 4.65 -3.27 -1.67
CA VAL A 77 6.08 -3.07 -1.88
C VAL A 77 6.65 -4.30 -2.57
N TYR A 78 7.07 -4.13 -3.81
CA TYR A 78 7.76 -5.16 -4.58
C TYR A 78 9.26 -5.06 -4.38
N ASN A 79 9.90 -6.22 -4.30
CA ASN A 79 11.35 -6.37 -4.07
C ASN A 79 11.84 -5.56 -2.86
N PRO A 80 11.23 -5.76 -1.68
CA PRO A 80 11.53 -4.98 -0.47
C PRO A 80 12.95 -5.19 0.06
N THR A 81 13.76 -6.08 -0.52
CA THR A 81 15.17 -6.27 -0.18
C THR A 81 16.11 -5.66 -1.21
N SER A 82 15.57 -5.17 -2.32
CA SER A 82 16.35 -4.56 -3.41
C SER A 82 16.68 -3.11 -3.08
N PRO A 83 17.86 -2.60 -3.51
CA PRO A 83 18.15 -1.17 -3.55
C PRO A 83 17.03 -0.33 -4.20
N CYS A 84 16.35 -0.87 -5.21
CA CYS A 84 15.28 -0.17 -5.92
C CYS A 84 13.92 -0.86 -5.75
N PRO A 85 13.28 -0.75 -4.57
CA PRO A 85 11.95 -1.28 -4.35
C PRO A 85 10.93 -0.54 -5.25
N SER A 86 9.84 -1.23 -5.58
CA SER A 86 8.70 -0.58 -6.24
C SER A 86 7.54 -0.47 -5.25
N LEU A 87 7.04 0.73 -5.05
CA LEU A 87 5.90 1.02 -4.19
C LEU A 87 4.68 1.36 -5.03
N SER A 88 3.60 0.66 -4.75
CA SER A 88 2.29 0.92 -5.30
C SER A 88 1.28 1.04 -4.16
N ILE A 89 0.38 2.03 -4.26
CA ILE A 89 -0.80 2.09 -3.39
C ILE A 89 -2.00 1.77 -4.26
N ALA A 90 -2.71 0.70 -3.90
CA ALA A 90 -3.86 0.23 -4.63
C ALA A 90 -5.09 0.19 -3.71
N SER A 91 -6.25 0.51 -4.27
CA SER A 91 -7.54 0.41 -3.58
C SER A 91 -8.39 -0.66 -4.24
N TYR A 92 -8.99 -1.50 -3.43
CA TYR A 92 -9.83 -2.63 -3.83
C TYR A 92 -11.20 -2.52 -3.18
N ASN A 93 -12.23 -2.99 -3.88
CA ASN A 93 -13.58 -3.12 -3.34
C ASN A 93 -13.91 -4.61 -3.15
N TYR A 94 -14.18 -5.03 -1.90
CA TYR A 94 -14.32 -6.43 -1.50
C TYR A 94 -15.43 -6.66 -0.45
N PRO A 95 -16.27 -7.72 -0.52
CA PRO A 95 -16.32 -8.79 -1.51
C PRO A 95 -17.00 -8.37 -2.81
N LYS A 96 -16.23 -8.35 -3.89
CA LYS A 96 -16.74 -8.55 -5.26
C LYS A 96 -16.20 -9.91 -5.72
N PHE A 97 -16.88 -10.57 -6.66
CA PHE A 97 -16.50 -11.93 -7.12
C PHE A 97 -15.03 -12.08 -7.58
N ASN A 98 -14.31 -10.97 -7.79
CA ASN A 98 -12.87 -10.87 -8.03
C ASN A 98 -12.33 -9.63 -7.28
N LEU A 99 -10.99 -9.49 -7.16
CA LEU A 99 -10.31 -8.27 -6.72
C LEU A 99 -10.81 -7.06 -7.55
N GLY A 100 -11.83 -6.37 -7.03
CA GLY A 100 -12.47 -5.25 -7.69
C GLY A 100 -11.56 -4.04 -7.60
N TYR A 101 -10.62 -3.93 -8.53
CA TYR A 101 -9.65 -2.85 -8.58
C TYR A 101 -10.34 -1.50 -8.77
N VAL A 102 -10.11 -0.57 -7.83
CA VAL A 102 -10.69 0.78 -7.86
C VAL A 102 -9.68 1.76 -8.46
N SER A 103 -8.44 1.72 -7.98
CA SER A 103 -7.37 2.60 -8.42
C SER A 103 -6.02 2.08 -7.98
N GLU A 104 -4.96 2.41 -8.74
CA GLU A 104 -3.58 2.25 -8.31
C GLU A 104 -2.80 3.50 -8.63
N ASN A 105 -1.97 3.90 -7.68
CA ASN A 105 -0.96 4.91 -7.86
C ASN A 105 0.39 4.25 -7.63
N ASN A 106 1.15 4.12 -8.71
CA ASN A 106 2.55 3.69 -8.62
C ASN A 106 3.38 4.90 -8.18
N TYR A 107 4.06 4.78 -7.05
CA TYR A 107 4.93 5.84 -6.53
C TYR A 107 6.38 5.61 -6.93
N THR A 108 6.81 4.34 -7.05
CA THR A 108 8.16 4.03 -7.55
C THR A 108 8.19 2.80 -8.46
N ARG A 109 9.01 2.83 -9.50
CA ARG A 109 9.30 1.68 -10.38
C ARG A 109 10.66 1.83 -11.07
N GLY A 110 11.51 0.81 -10.95
CA GLY A 110 12.81 0.77 -11.63
C GLY A 110 13.72 1.93 -11.23
N CYS A 111 13.86 2.15 -9.92
CA CYS A 111 14.56 3.29 -9.31
C CYS A 111 13.96 4.67 -9.60
N LYS A 112 12.90 4.78 -10.42
CA LYS A 112 12.26 6.06 -10.73
C LYS A 112 11.10 6.35 -9.80
N ILE A 113 10.98 7.61 -9.39
CA ILE A 113 9.83 8.11 -8.63
C ILE A 113 8.77 8.70 -9.55
N TYR A 114 7.52 8.35 -9.28
CA TYR A 114 6.34 8.90 -9.92
C TYR A 114 5.51 9.66 -8.90
N GLY A 115 4.80 10.69 -9.36
CA GLY A 115 3.88 11.46 -8.53
C GLY A 115 2.49 10.81 -8.56
N SER A 116 1.64 11.21 -7.62
CA SER A 116 0.20 11.01 -7.82
C SER A 116 -0.21 11.73 -9.11
N ALA A 117 -1.01 11.08 -9.95
CA ALA A 117 -1.38 11.57 -11.29
C ALA A 117 -1.95 13.01 -11.30
N ASN A 118 -2.43 13.51 -10.15
CA ASN A 118 -3.05 14.82 -10.00
C ASN A 118 -2.26 15.79 -9.10
N SER A 119 -1.02 15.46 -8.71
CA SER A 119 -0.19 16.34 -7.87
C SER A 119 0.97 16.93 -8.66
N SER A 120 1.07 18.27 -8.69
CA SER A 120 2.23 18.99 -9.22
C SER A 120 3.46 18.89 -8.31
N ALA A 121 3.29 18.48 -7.05
CA ALA A 121 4.34 18.25 -6.08
C ALA A 121 4.53 16.75 -5.80
N TYR A 122 5.75 16.26 -5.94
CA TYR A 122 6.13 14.89 -5.58
C TYR A 122 6.33 14.82 -4.07
N ALA A 123 5.45 14.13 -3.34
CA ALA A 123 5.60 13.94 -1.90
C ALA A 123 6.33 12.61 -1.61
N ILE A 124 7.46 12.69 -0.90
CA ILE A 124 8.13 11.51 -0.34
C ILE A 124 7.36 11.07 0.90
N ASN A 125 6.38 10.19 0.71
CA ASN A 125 5.45 9.76 1.76
C ASN A 125 5.75 8.36 2.33
N SER A 126 6.84 7.72 1.90
CA SER A 126 7.22 6.41 2.41
C SER A 126 8.73 6.15 2.36
N PRO A 127 9.22 5.20 3.18
CA PRO A 127 10.62 4.78 3.16
C PRO A 127 11.13 4.35 1.79
N TYR A 128 10.32 3.58 1.06
CA TYR A 128 10.68 3.05 -0.25
C TYR A 128 10.85 4.16 -1.27
N VAL A 129 10.00 5.21 -1.21
CA VAL A 129 10.11 6.39 -2.08
C VAL A 129 11.38 7.18 -1.75
N ALA A 130 11.69 7.35 -0.47
CA ALA A 130 12.90 8.04 -0.04
C ALA A 130 14.17 7.33 -0.52
N ILE A 131 14.23 5.99 -0.37
CA ILE A 131 15.36 5.18 -0.81
C ILE A 131 15.50 5.22 -2.33
N VAL A 132 14.41 5.03 -3.07
CA VAL A 132 14.42 5.13 -4.54
C VAL A 132 14.95 6.50 -5.00
N ARG A 133 14.62 7.58 -4.28
CA ARG A 133 15.10 8.93 -4.64
C ARG A 133 16.62 9.03 -4.55
N SER A 134 17.24 8.38 -3.57
CA SER A 134 18.70 8.46 -3.41
C SER A 134 19.42 7.88 -4.62
N TYR A 135 18.92 6.75 -5.12
CA TYR A 135 19.45 6.09 -6.30
C TYR A 135 19.20 6.92 -7.57
N ASP A 136 18.01 7.49 -7.74
CA ASP A 136 17.70 8.42 -8.85
C ASP A 136 18.67 9.62 -8.89
N GLN A 137 19.15 10.07 -7.73
CA GLN A 137 20.07 11.20 -7.60
C GLN A 137 21.56 10.80 -7.51
N ASN A 138 21.88 9.50 -7.60
CA ASN A 138 23.22 8.96 -7.41
C ASN A 138 23.91 9.46 -6.13
N ASN A 139 23.17 9.54 -5.01
CA ASN A 139 23.73 10.02 -3.75
C ASN A 139 24.51 8.91 -3.03
N ALA A 140 25.82 8.87 -3.28
CA ALA A 140 26.73 7.85 -2.76
C ALA A 140 26.69 7.66 -1.23
N THR A 141 26.39 8.72 -0.46
CA THR A 141 26.30 8.64 1.01
C THR A 141 25.11 7.80 1.45
N ILE A 142 23.94 8.03 0.86
CA ILE A 142 22.72 7.27 1.16
C ILE A 142 22.86 5.85 0.64
N ASP A 143 23.35 5.69 -0.59
CA ASP A 143 23.53 4.37 -1.20
C ASP A 143 24.47 3.50 -0.35
N SER A 144 25.57 4.08 0.15
CA SER A 144 26.51 3.40 1.04
C SER A 144 25.88 3.03 2.39
N TYR A 145 24.99 3.85 2.93
CA TYR A 145 24.28 3.56 4.18
C TYR A 145 23.31 2.39 4.00
N VAL A 146 22.50 2.41 2.94
CA VAL A 146 21.51 1.36 2.65
C VAL A 146 22.21 0.04 2.31
N LEU A 147 23.29 0.07 1.50
CA LEU A 147 24.07 -1.12 1.16
C LEU A 147 24.73 -1.75 2.40
N ARG A 148 25.22 -0.93 3.33
CA ARG A 148 25.90 -1.40 4.55
C ARG A 148 24.93 -2.05 5.54
N ASN A 149 23.79 -1.41 5.80
CA ASN A 149 22.82 -1.91 6.78
C ASN A 149 21.88 -2.97 6.19
N GLY A 150 21.74 -2.99 4.87
CA GLY A 150 20.76 -3.78 4.16
C GLY A 150 19.39 -3.09 4.16
N PHE A 151 18.68 -3.22 3.04
CA PHE A 151 17.39 -2.57 2.86
C PHE A 151 16.39 -2.95 3.96
N ASN A 152 16.30 -4.25 4.29
CA ASN A 152 15.34 -4.76 5.28
C ASN A 152 15.59 -4.25 6.71
N ASN A 153 16.79 -3.79 7.00
CA ASN A 153 17.16 -3.25 8.30
C ASN A 153 17.17 -1.72 8.32
N THR A 154 16.93 -1.08 7.18
CA THR A 154 16.90 0.38 7.06
C THR A 154 15.48 0.88 7.24
N VAL A 155 15.22 1.57 8.34
CA VAL A 155 13.95 2.25 8.62
C VAL A 155 14.13 3.71 8.22
N VAL A 156 13.15 4.27 7.51
CA VAL A 156 13.22 5.66 7.05
C VAL A 156 12.00 6.43 7.52
N HIS A 157 12.23 7.57 8.17
CA HIS A 157 11.18 8.49 8.59
C HIS A 157 11.36 9.82 7.87
N ALA A 158 10.29 10.40 7.34
CA ALA A 158 10.34 11.69 6.67
C ALA A 158 9.37 12.67 7.32
N TYR A 159 9.85 13.87 7.62
CA TYR A 159 9.07 14.96 8.20
C TYR A 159 9.20 16.20 7.32
N PHE A 160 8.07 16.81 6.98
CA PHE A 160 8.05 18.06 6.21
C PHE A 160 8.19 19.26 7.14
N PHE A 161 9.01 20.23 6.72
CA PHE A 161 9.19 21.50 7.37
C PHE A 161 8.95 22.62 6.35
N GLY A 162 7.97 23.49 6.63
CA GLY A 162 7.82 24.74 5.89
C GLY A 162 9.04 25.64 6.05
N THR A 163 9.68 25.62 7.23
CA THR A 163 11.01 26.17 7.45
C THR A 163 11.77 25.32 8.46
N LEU A 164 12.88 24.75 8.03
CA LEU A 164 13.85 24.07 8.86
C LEU A 164 14.89 25.08 9.32
N TYR A 165 14.83 25.46 10.60
CA TYR A 165 15.81 26.34 11.22
C TYR A 165 17.16 25.62 11.41
N GLN A 166 18.21 26.39 11.71
CA GLN A 166 19.55 25.86 11.95
C GLN A 166 19.50 24.70 12.96
N ASN A 167 20.04 23.56 12.56
CA ASN A 167 20.06 22.35 13.36
C ASN A 167 21.52 21.88 13.50
N ALA A 168 21.99 21.78 14.75
CA ALA A 168 23.35 21.38 15.06
C ALA A 168 23.68 19.97 14.54
N THR A 169 22.72 19.03 14.64
CA THR A 169 22.86 17.66 14.13
C THR A 169 23.02 17.63 12.61
N LEU A 170 22.39 18.56 11.90
CA LEU A 170 22.51 18.68 10.45
C LEU A 170 23.68 19.59 10.03
N ASN A 171 24.37 20.22 10.98
CA ASN A 171 25.41 21.22 10.76
C ASN A 171 24.99 22.32 9.75
N THR A 172 23.73 22.73 9.77
CA THR A 172 23.19 23.70 8.80
C THR A 172 23.32 25.12 9.35
N THR A 173 24.01 26.00 8.63
CA THR A 173 24.20 27.41 9.01
C THR A 173 23.12 28.34 8.48
N ALA A 174 22.30 27.88 7.53
CA ALA A 174 21.17 28.64 6.98
C ALA A 174 19.86 27.87 7.19
N SER A 175 18.78 28.62 7.40
CA SER A 175 17.42 28.07 7.38
C SER A 175 17.07 27.64 5.96
N MET A 176 16.39 26.50 5.82
CA MET A 176 15.89 26.00 4.54
C MET A 176 14.37 25.94 4.57
N SER A 177 13.69 26.46 3.55
CA SER A 177 12.23 26.39 3.44
C SER A 177 11.78 25.25 2.54
N ASP A 178 10.57 24.75 2.79
CA ASP A 178 9.91 23.69 2.01
C ASP A 178 10.78 22.45 1.83
N VAL A 179 11.29 21.94 2.95
CA VAL A 179 12.19 20.78 2.97
C VAL A 179 11.60 19.60 3.72
N TRP A 180 11.98 18.41 3.28
CA TRP A 180 11.82 17.16 3.99
C TRP A 180 13.10 16.85 4.75
N LEU A 181 12.99 16.62 6.05
CA LEU A 181 14.01 15.96 6.85
C LEU A 181 13.73 14.47 6.87
N ILE A 182 14.61 13.70 6.27
CA ILE A 182 14.53 12.26 6.13
C ILE A 182 15.58 11.64 7.04
N ASN A 183 15.16 10.86 8.02
CA ASN A 183 16.01 10.13 8.95
C ASN A 183 16.03 8.65 8.57
N TYR A 184 17.19 8.17 8.16
CA TYR A 184 17.48 6.75 7.96
C TYR A 184 18.07 6.22 9.27
N SER A 185 17.45 5.19 9.84
CA SER A 185 17.94 4.45 11.00
C SER A 185 18.10 2.97 10.66
N SER A 186 18.94 2.29 11.41
CA SER A 186 19.19 0.85 11.24
C SER A 186 18.57 0.09 12.41
N THR A 187 18.01 -1.09 12.15
CA THR A 187 17.52 -2.00 13.20
C THR A 187 18.65 -2.87 13.80
N ILE A 188 19.81 -2.91 13.14
CA ILE A 188 20.96 -3.76 13.51
C ILE A 188 22.14 -2.94 14.05
N THR A 189 22.20 -1.64 13.73
CA THR A 189 23.23 -0.71 14.24
C THR A 189 22.56 0.53 14.82
N LYS A 190 23.29 1.29 15.64
CA LYS A 190 22.81 2.60 16.14
C LYS A 190 23.01 3.75 15.13
N ASP A 191 23.69 3.48 14.02
CA ASP A 191 23.98 4.45 12.98
C ASP A 191 22.71 5.11 12.43
N ARG A 192 22.75 6.44 12.25
CA ARG A 192 21.71 7.23 11.61
C ARG A 192 22.27 8.06 10.47
N LEU A 193 21.47 8.23 9.42
CA LEU A 193 21.77 9.15 8.34
C LEU A 193 20.61 10.12 8.18
N TYR A 194 20.89 11.39 8.39
CA TYR A 194 19.92 12.45 8.15
C TYR A 194 20.12 13.04 6.75
N VAL A 195 19.03 13.21 6.02
CA VAL A 195 19.01 13.75 4.68
C VAL A 195 18.01 14.89 4.64
N VAL A 196 18.43 16.06 4.18
CA VAL A 196 17.54 17.17 3.89
C VAL A 196 17.31 17.20 2.40
N SER A 197 16.05 17.19 1.97
CA SER A 197 15.65 17.24 0.57
C SER A 197 14.62 18.35 0.36
N PHE A 198 14.73 19.12 -0.72
CA PHE A 198 13.73 20.12 -1.07
C PHE A 198 12.42 19.46 -1.53
N HIS A 199 11.32 20.22 -1.58
CA HIS A 199 10.00 19.72 -2.01
C HIS A 199 9.98 19.06 -3.41
N ASN A 200 10.95 19.39 -4.27
CA ASN A 200 11.13 18.83 -5.62
C ASN A 200 11.97 17.53 -5.60
N GLY A 201 12.32 17.06 -4.41
CA GLY A 201 13.11 15.87 -4.16
C GLY A 201 14.62 16.05 -4.34
N THR A 202 15.16 17.25 -4.57
CA THR A 202 16.61 17.44 -4.64
C THR A 202 17.24 17.41 -3.26
N ILE A 203 18.20 16.52 -3.04
CA ILE A 203 18.93 16.42 -1.78
C ILE A 203 19.79 17.66 -1.60
N ALA A 204 19.47 18.43 -0.56
CA ALA A 204 20.23 19.60 -0.13
C ALA A 204 21.44 19.19 0.71
N LYS A 205 21.27 18.17 1.57
CA LYS A 205 22.31 17.77 2.53
C LYS A 205 22.16 16.33 3.01
N THR A 206 23.27 15.70 3.35
CA THR A 206 23.35 14.41 4.03
C THR A 206 24.31 14.49 5.22
N VAL A 207 23.93 14.00 6.39
CA VAL A 207 24.77 13.98 7.59
C VAL A 207 24.68 12.63 8.29
N TYR A 208 25.82 11.98 8.46
CA TYR A 208 25.94 10.75 9.24
C TYR A 208 26.05 11.10 10.72
N ALA A 209 25.19 10.51 11.55
CA ALA A 209 25.25 10.61 12.99
C ALA A 209 25.45 9.21 13.55
N ASN A 210 26.57 8.99 14.25
CA ASN A 210 26.79 7.76 14.97
C ASN A 210 26.45 8.00 16.44
N GLU A 211 25.43 7.33 16.95
CA GLU A 211 25.10 7.35 18.38
C GLU A 211 25.96 6.27 19.06
N SER A 212 27.07 6.68 19.67
CA SER A 212 27.90 5.83 20.53
C SER A 212 27.09 5.30 21.72
#